data_AF-A0A7Z9IW31-F1
#
_entry.id   AF-A0A7Z9IW31-F1
#
_cell.length_a   1.000
_cell.length_b   1.000
_cell.length_c   1.000
_cell.angle_alpha   90.00
_cell.angle_beta   90.00
_cell.angle_gamma   90.00
#
_symmetry.space_group_name_H-M   'P 1'
#
loop_
_entity.id
_entity.type
_entity.pdbx_description
1 polymer ?
#
loop_
_entity_poly.entity_id
_entity_poly.type
_entity_poly.pdbx_seq_one_letter_code
_entity_poly.pdbx_strand_id
1 'polypeptide(L)'
;MVRQKLKSSGTVSAKKLIPRIRRYFLAGFLVTAPLGITALIAWWIINFIDEWVTPLVPTKYNPETYLPFSLPGLGLLILFISLTLIGALTAGLMGRWVVRTGERILNRMPVVRSVYSAIKQIFETILAQQSNAFREAVLIEYPRRGIWAIGFITGTTKGEVQNLTLEETVNIFLPTTPNPTSGFLLFVPREEVVPLDMSVEEAVKMVISGGIVTPPDRRSTEKQQQPIVSSGTYEEMDILREKDKAPILVSKRKI
;
A
#
# COMPACT_ATOMS: atom_id res chain seq x y z
N MET A 1 -11.67 -51.09 -66.70
CA MET A 1 -10.49 -50.24 -66.93
C MET A 1 -10.84 -48.81 -66.49
N VAL A 2 -11.12 -48.57 -65.21
CA VAL A 2 -10.24 -47.96 -64.18
C VAL A 2 -9.35 -46.83 -64.72
N ARG A 3 -9.74 -45.57 -64.44
CA ARG A 3 -8.98 -44.30 -64.33
C ARG A 3 -10.04 -43.19 -64.45
N GLN A 4 -10.19 -42.17 -63.61
CA GLN A 4 -9.31 -41.52 -62.66
C GLN A 4 -10.23 -40.73 -61.71
N LYS A 5 -10.34 -41.14 -60.46
CA LYS A 5 -10.83 -40.30 -59.36
C LYS A 5 -9.61 -39.98 -58.51
N LEU A 6 -8.84 -38.95 -58.88
CA LEU A 6 -7.65 -38.57 -58.13
C LEU A 6 -7.58 -37.06 -57.92
N LYS A 7 -7.90 -36.69 -56.68
CA LYS A 7 -7.21 -35.68 -55.86
C LYS A 7 -7.00 -34.30 -56.48
N SER A 8 -7.93 -33.39 -56.21
CA SER A 8 -7.57 -32.01 -55.87
C SER A 8 -7.21 -31.95 -54.38
N SER A 9 -6.02 -32.43 -54.04
CA SER A 9 -5.45 -32.24 -52.69
C SER A 9 -5.12 -30.76 -52.52
N GLY A 10 -5.85 -30.09 -51.63
CA GLY A 10 -5.73 -28.65 -51.39
C GLY A 10 -4.30 -28.24 -51.06
N THR A 11 -3.65 -27.55 -52.00
CA THR A 11 -2.42 -26.79 -51.74
C THR A 11 -2.79 -25.66 -50.79
N VAL A 12 -2.46 -25.81 -49.50
CA VAL A 12 -2.55 -24.71 -48.52
C VAL A 12 -1.60 -23.63 -48.99
N SER A 13 -2.15 -22.58 -49.62
CA SER A 13 -1.39 -21.47 -50.16
C SER A 13 -0.51 -20.85 -49.05
N ALA A 14 0.79 -20.71 -49.31
CA ALA A 14 1.75 -20.07 -48.40
C ALA A 14 1.29 -18.68 -47.94
N LYS A 15 0.49 -17.97 -48.75
CA LYS A 15 -0.17 -16.70 -48.39
C LYS A 15 -1.11 -16.80 -47.19
N LYS A 16 -1.67 -17.99 -46.88
CA LYS A 16 -2.52 -18.24 -45.71
C LYS A 16 -1.74 -18.68 -44.45
N LEU A 17 -0.49 -19.14 -44.60
CA LEU A 17 0.38 -19.58 -43.51
C LEU A 17 1.10 -18.41 -42.83
N ILE A 18 1.59 -17.44 -43.61
CA ILE A 18 2.31 -16.26 -43.08
C ILE A 18 1.46 -15.45 -42.07
N PRO A 19 0.17 -15.16 -42.33
CA PRO A 19 -0.67 -14.44 -41.37
C PRO A 19 -0.91 -15.22 -40.08
N ARG A 20 -0.97 -16.56 -40.14
CA ARG A 20 -1.16 -17.42 -38.96
C ARG A 20 0.09 -17.45 -38.09
N ILE A 21 1.27 -17.60 -38.68
CA ILE A 21 2.55 -17.56 -37.95
C ILE A 21 2.76 -16.20 -37.31
N ARG A 22 2.50 -15.10 -38.04
CA ARG A 22 2.57 -13.73 -37.48
C ARG A 22 1.64 -13.54 -36.30
N ARG A 23 0.40 -14.04 -36.37
CA ARG A 23 -0.56 -13.97 -35.26
C ARG A 23 -0.08 -14.74 -34.04
N TYR A 24 0.46 -15.95 -34.20
CA TYR A 24 1.01 -16.72 -33.08
C TYR A 24 2.28 -16.10 -32.49
N PHE A 25 3.17 -15.56 -33.32
CA PHE A 25 4.34 -14.82 -32.87
C PHE A 25 3.96 -13.57 -32.07
N LEU A 26 3.03 -12.76 -32.57
CA LEU A 26 2.54 -11.56 -31.88
C LEU A 26 1.84 -11.91 -30.57
N ALA A 27 1.02 -12.97 -30.56
CA ALA A 27 0.37 -13.45 -29.34
C ALA A 27 1.40 -13.96 -28.31
N GLY A 28 2.38 -14.75 -28.76
CA GLY A 28 3.47 -15.22 -27.90
C GLY A 28 4.28 -14.07 -27.33
N PHE A 29 4.70 -13.13 -28.17
CA PHE A 29 5.42 -11.91 -27.76
C PHE A 29 4.59 -11.07 -26.78
N LEU A 30 3.30 -10.86 -27.03
CA LEU A 30 2.46 -10.05 -26.14
C LEU A 30 2.33 -10.67 -24.74
N VAL A 31 2.32 -12.00 -24.66
CA VAL A 31 2.23 -12.73 -23.39
C VAL A 31 3.60 -12.79 -22.68
N THR A 32 4.70 -12.99 -23.41
CA THR A 32 6.03 -13.16 -22.80
C THR A 32 6.81 -11.86 -22.64
N ALA A 33 6.51 -10.81 -23.40
CA ALA A 33 7.22 -9.54 -23.33
C ALA A 33 7.17 -8.91 -21.93
N PRO A 34 6.03 -8.86 -21.21
CA PRO A 34 6.01 -8.31 -19.86
C PRO A 34 6.94 -9.07 -18.91
N LEU A 35 6.91 -10.41 -18.95
CA LEU A 35 7.77 -11.26 -18.12
C LEU A 35 9.25 -11.08 -18.46
N GLY A 36 9.58 -11.02 -19.75
CA GLY A 36 10.93 -10.77 -20.23
C GLY A 36 11.45 -9.39 -19.81
N ILE A 37 10.62 -8.35 -19.93
CA ILE A 37 10.95 -6.99 -19.49
C ILE A 37 11.18 -6.98 -17.97
N THR A 38 10.31 -7.62 -17.18
CA THR A 38 10.50 -7.74 -15.73
C THR A 38 11.80 -8.44 -15.38
N ALA A 39 12.12 -9.56 -16.04
CA ALA A 39 13.37 -10.28 -15.81
C ALA A 39 14.61 -9.45 -16.19
N LEU A 40 14.55 -8.71 -17.30
CA LEU A 40 15.62 -7.80 -17.73
C LEU A 40 15.84 -6.68 -16.72
N ILE A 41 14.78 -6.04 -16.24
CA ILE A 41 14.85 -4.99 -15.23
C ILE A 41 15.42 -5.55 -13.92
N ALA A 42 14.93 -6.71 -13.48
CA ALA A 42 15.45 -7.37 -12.27
C ALA A 42 16.94 -7.69 -12.39
N TRP A 43 17.36 -8.25 -13.53
CA TRP A 43 18.78 -8.52 -13.81
C TRP A 43 19.62 -7.24 -13.83
N TRP A 44 19.10 -6.16 -14.42
CA TRP A 44 19.78 -4.86 -14.43
C TRP A 44 19.96 -4.29 -13.02
N ILE A 45 18.93 -4.34 -12.17
CA ILE A 45 19.00 -3.87 -10.78
C ILE A 45 20.00 -4.69 -9.97
N ILE A 46 19.99 -6.02 -10.12
CA ILE A 46 20.91 -6.91 -9.39
C ILE A 46 22.36 -6.56 -9.73
N ASN A 47 22.69 -6.48 -11.03
CA ASN A 47 24.06 -6.14 -11.43
C ASN A 47 24.46 -4.73 -11.01
N PHE A 48 23.53 -3.76 -11.10
CA PHE A 48 23.78 -2.41 -10.61
C PHE A 48 24.14 -2.40 -9.12
N ILE A 49 23.41 -3.16 -8.28
CA ILE A 49 23.71 -3.23 -6.86
C ILE A 49 25.04 -3.94 -6.61
N ASP A 50 25.29 -5.06 -7.29
CA ASP A 50 26.52 -5.83 -7.15
C ASP A 50 27.76 -5.00 -7.53
N GLU A 51 27.71 -4.23 -8.61
CA GLU A 51 28.81 -3.34 -9.04
C GLU A 51 29.16 -2.28 -8.00
N TRP A 52 28.17 -1.78 -7.25
CA TRP A 52 28.39 -0.75 -6.23
C TRP A 52 28.76 -1.33 -4.86
N VAL A 53 28.21 -2.48 -4.49
CA VAL A 53 28.30 -3.05 -3.14
C VAL A 53 29.44 -4.06 -3.02
N THR A 54 29.64 -4.94 -3.99
CA THR A 54 30.68 -5.98 -3.95
C THR A 54 32.10 -5.40 -3.77
N PRO A 55 32.48 -4.26 -4.40
CA PRO A 55 33.79 -3.64 -4.18
C PRO A 55 34.01 -3.07 -2.77
N LEU A 56 32.94 -2.83 -2.01
CA LEU A 56 33.03 -2.35 -0.62
C LEU A 56 33.40 -3.47 0.36
N VAL A 57 33.30 -4.73 -0.08
CA VAL A 57 33.63 -5.91 0.73
C VAL A 57 35.13 -6.16 0.65
N PRO A 58 35.83 -6.34 1.79
CA PRO A 58 37.25 -6.66 1.78
C PRO A 58 37.54 -7.91 0.92
N THR A 59 38.60 -7.86 0.11
CA THR A 59 38.96 -8.90 -0.86
C THR A 59 39.05 -10.31 -0.27
N LYS A 60 39.38 -10.44 1.03
CA LYS A 60 39.42 -11.69 1.79
C LYS A 60 38.05 -12.37 1.98
N TYR A 61 36.96 -11.60 1.96
CA TYR A 61 35.59 -12.09 2.13
C TYR A 61 34.77 -12.04 0.84
N ASN A 62 35.36 -11.60 -0.28
CA ASN A 62 34.72 -11.62 -1.57
C ASN A 62 34.86 -13.02 -2.21
N PRO A 63 33.77 -13.80 -2.38
CA PRO A 63 33.81 -15.10 -3.03
C PRO A 63 34.30 -15.03 -4.49
N GLU A 64 34.13 -13.88 -5.16
CA GLU A 64 34.60 -13.64 -6.53
C GLU A 64 36.14 -13.60 -6.65
N THR A 65 36.86 -13.43 -5.54
CA THR A 65 38.33 -13.56 -5.51
C THR A 65 38.77 -15.02 -5.65
N TYR A 66 37.90 -15.97 -5.29
CA TYR A 66 38.20 -17.40 -5.24
C TYR A 66 37.45 -18.22 -6.30
N LEU A 67 36.39 -17.66 -6.89
CA LEU A 67 35.57 -18.27 -7.93
C LEU A 67 35.86 -17.61 -9.29
N PRO A 68 36.03 -18.38 -10.39
CA PRO A 68 36.28 -17.82 -11.72
C PRO A 68 35.03 -17.21 -12.39
N PHE A 69 33.91 -17.12 -11.66
CA PHE A 69 32.66 -16.52 -12.11
C PHE A 69 32.10 -15.61 -11.01
N SER A 70 31.57 -14.45 -11.41
CA SER A 70 30.80 -13.59 -10.52
C SER A 70 29.50 -14.30 -10.15
N LEU A 71 29.09 -14.20 -8.89
CA LEU A 71 27.84 -14.79 -8.41
C LEU A 71 26.80 -13.66 -8.35
N PRO A 72 25.94 -13.50 -9.39
CA PRO A 72 24.98 -12.41 -9.42
C PRO A 72 24.01 -12.52 -8.24
N GLY A 73 23.81 -11.41 -7.53
CA GLY A 73 23.01 -11.29 -6.32
C GLY A 73 23.80 -11.27 -5.01
N LEU A 74 25.13 -11.41 -5.03
CA LEU A 74 25.96 -11.34 -3.82
C LEU A 74 25.91 -9.97 -3.15
N GLY A 75 26.07 -8.89 -3.91
CA GLY A 75 26.01 -7.53 -3.40
C GLY A 75 24.63 -7.19 -2.88
N LEU A 76 23.56 -7.66 -3.54
CA LEU A 76 22.19 -7.54 -3.03
C LEU A 76 22.00 -8.25 -1.67
N LEU A 77 22.51 -9.46 -1.51
CA LEU A 77 22.45 -10.20 -0.25
C LEU A 77 23.22 -9.48 0.87
N ILE A 78 24.42 -8.99 0.56
CA ILE A 78 25.27 -8.27 1.50
C ILE A 78 24.59 -6.97 1.93
N LEU A 79 24.04 -6.20 0.98
CA LEU A 79 23.27 -5.00 1.25
C LEU A 79 22.09 -5.29 2.20
N PHE A 80 21.32 -6.35 1.92
CA PHE A 80 20.21 -6.76 2.76
C PHE A 80 20.64 -7.07 4.20
N ILE A 81 21.72 -7.84 4.37
CA ILE A 81 22.26 -8.19 5.69
C ILE A 81 22.77 -6.94 6.41
N SER A 82 23.54 -6.09 5.73
CA SER A 82 24.09 -4.86 6.31
C SER A 82 22.99 -3.90 6.77
N LEU A 83 21.97 -3.65 5.95
CA LEU A 83 20.83 -2.81 6.32
C LEU A 83 20.06 -3.39 7.50
N THR A 84 19.84 -4.71 7.51
CA THR A 84 19.17 -5.40 8.62
C THR A 84 19.95 -5.25 9.92
N LEU A 85 21.28 -5.43 9.88
CA LEU A 85 22.15 -5.26 11.04
C LEU A 85 22.15 -3.82 11.56
N ILE A 86 22.26 -2.82 10.66
CA ILE A 86 22.15 -1.41 11.03
C ILE A 86 20.79 -1.14 11.70
N GLY A 87 19.69 -1.61 11.10
CA GLY A 87 18.35 -1.51 11.67
C GLY A 87 18.26 -2.11 13.07
N ALA A 88 18.74 -3.34 13.24
CA ALA A 88 18.75 -4.03 14.53
C ALA A 88 19.59 -3.30 15.59
N LEU A 89 20.77 -2.80 15.21
CA LEU A 89 21.62 -2.01 16.11
C LEU A 89 20.91 -0.72 16.55
N THR A 90 20.24 -0.02 15.63
CA THR A 90 19.53 1.24 15.92
C THR A 90 18.23 1.07 16.71
N ALA A 91 17.63 -0.12 16.73
CA ALA A 91 16.43 -0.42 17.51
C ALA A 91 16.65 -0.38 19.04
N GLY A 92 17.89 -0.60 19.50
CA GLY A 92 18.27 -0.55 20.91
C GLY A 92 18.47 0.87 21.47
N LEU A 93 18.47 1.01 22.79
CA LEU A 93 18.73 2.29 23.47
C LEU A 93 20.13 2.85 23.14
N MET A 94 21.13 1.97 23.09
CA MET A 94 22.51 2.33 22.72
C MET A 94 22.62 2.75 21.25
N GLY A 95 21.94 2.06 20.34
CA GLY A 95 21.92 2.42 18.92
C GLY A 95 21.33 3.80 18.65
N ARG A 96 20.19 4.11 19.29
CA ARG A 96 19.59 5.45 19.23
C ARG A 96 20.56 6.53 19.73
N TRP A 97 21.36 6.24 20.76
CA TRP A 97 22.35 7.19 21.27
C TRP A 97 23.54 7.39 20.30
N VAL A 98 24.04 6.31 19.69
CA VAL A 98 25.11 6.37 18.68
C VAL A 98 24.66 7.18 17.46
N VAL A 99 23.47 6.91 16.91
CA VAL A 99 22.93 7.66 15.77
C VAL A 99 22.79 9.14 16.08
N ARG A 100 22.18 9.51 17.22
CA ARG A 100 22.02 10.91 17.63
C ARG A 100 23.35 11.64 17.83
N THR A 101 24.38 10.92 18.26
CA THR A 101 25.72 11.48 18.45
C THR A 101 26.42 11.68 17.10
N GLY A 102 26.31 10.71 16.19
CA GLY A 102 26.79 10.84 14.81
C GLY A 102 26.13 12.01 14.08
N GLU A 103 24.80 12.13 14.19
CA GLU A 103 24.06 13.27 13.63
C GLU A 103 24.54 14.61 14.20
N ARG A 104 24.81 14.69 15.51
CA ARG A 104 25.37 15.90 16.14
C ARG A 104 26.74 16.27 15.57
N ILE A 105 27.57 15.29 15.24
CA ILE A 105 28.88 15.53 14.62
C ILE A 105 28.71 16.01 13.18
N LEU A 106 27.88 15.34 12.37
CA LEU A 106 27.58 15.75 11.00
C LEU A 106 27.00 17.17 10.95
N ASN A 107 26.12 17.52 11.90
CA ASN A 107 25.48 18.83 11.97
C ASN A 107 26.45 19.98 12.32
N ARG A 108 27.65 19.67 12.83
CA ARG A 108 28.70 20.67 13.07
C ARG A 108 29.53 20.99 11.83
N MET A 109 29.42 20.18 10.77
CA MET A 109 30.15 20.41 9.53
C MET A 109 29.31 21.31 8.59
N PRO A 110 29.74 22.55 8.28
CA PRO A 110 28.90 23.56 7.65
C PRO A 110 28.37 23.18 6.25
N VAL A 111 29.10 22.36 5.50
CA VAL A 111 28.71 21.88 4.15
C VAL A 111 27.93 20.57 4.22
N VAL A 112 28.35 19.63 5.09
CA VAL A 112 27.71 18.30 5.19
C VAL A 112 26.33 18.39 5.84
N ARG A 113 26.13 19.32 6.79
CA ARG A 113 24.86 19.46 7.50
C ARG A 113 23.68 19.79 6.59
N SER A 114 23.89 20.65 5.58
CA SER A 114 22.80 21.11 4.70
C SER A 114 22.35 19.99 3.77
N VAL A 115 23.30 19.25 3.19
CA VAL A 115 23.02 18.09 2.32
C VAL A 115 22.36 16.96 3.11
N TYR A 116 22.93 16.60 4.26
CA TYR A 116 22.38 15.54 5.12
C TYR A 116 20.96 15.88 5.61
N SER A 117 20.73 17.12 6.05
CA SER A 117 19.42 17.56 6.53
C SER A 117 18.37 17.59 5.42
N ALA A 118 18.72 18.07 4.21
CA ALA A 118 17.80 18.11 3.08
C ALA A 118 17.38 16.69 2.64
N ILE A 119 18.35 15.77 2.53
CA ILE A 119 18.08 14.37 2.18
C ILE A 119 17.23 13.71 3.27
N LYS A 120 17.60 13.87 4.53
CA LYS A 120 16.85 13.33 5.67
C LYS A 120 15.42 13.85 5.69
N GLN A 121 15.21 15.15 5.45
CA GLN A 121 13.89 15.75 5.39
C GLN A 121 13.04 15.17 4.26
N ILE A 122 13.61 14.90 3.08
CA ILE A 122 12.88 14.26 1.97
C ILE A 122 12.44 12.84 2.37
N PHE A 123 13.34 12.04 2.94
CA PHE A 123 13.00 10.70 3.40
C PHE A 123 11.95 10.72 4.52
N GLU A 124 12.15 11.55 5.55
CA GLU A 124 11.18 11.73 6.63
C GLU A 124 9.83 12.19 6.09
N THR A 125 9.79 13.10 5.12
CA THR A 125 8.55 13.56 4.50
C THR A 125 7.85 12.46 3.71
N ILE A 126 8.56 11.63 2.95
CA ILE A 126 7.96 10.52 2.17
C ILE A 126 7.42 9.43 3.11
N LEU A 127 8.19 9.05 4.13
CA LEU A 127 7.74 8.10 5.15
C LEU A 127 6.56 8.65 5.96
N ALA A 128 6.61 9.94 6.31
CA ALA A 128 5.56 10.61 7.06
C ALA A 128 4.33 10.95 6.20
N GLN A 129 4.45 11.11 4.88
CA GLN A 129 3.30 11.36 4.01
C GLN A 129 2.39 10.13 3.90
N GLN A 130 2.95 8.91 3.97
CA GLN A 130 2.14 7.69 4.01
C GLN A 130 1.38 7.52 5.33
N SER A 131 1.90 8.02 6.45
CA SER A 131 1.28 7.91 7.79
C SER A 131 0.50 9.15 8.25
N ASN A 132 0.85 10.36 7.81
CA ASN A 132 0.17 11.61 8.18
C ASN A 132 -0.97 11.99 7.25
N ALA A 133 -1.05 11.42 6.04
CA ALA A 133 -2.21 11.63 5.17
C ALA A 133 -3.48 10.98 5.74
N PHE A 134 -3.32 9.90 6.52
CA PHE A 134 -4.39 9.16 7.19
C PHE A 134 -4.17 9.22 8.69
N ARG A 135 -4.85 10.13 9.37
CA ARG A 135 -4.63 10.40 10.80
C ARG A 135 -5.19 9.31 11.70
N GLU A 136 -6.30 8.72 11.29
CA GLU A 136 -7.09 7.80 12.13
C GLU A 136 -7.94 6.91 11.23
N ALA A 137 -8.04 5.62 11.58
CA ALA A 137 -8.97 4.69 10.96
C ALA A 137 -10.33 4.81 11.64
N VAL A 138 -11.39 4.90 10.85
CA VAL A 138 -12.74 5.13 11.34
C VAL A 138 -13.73 4.21 10.65
N LEU A 139 -14.84 3.94 11.32
CA LEU A 139 -15.99 3.26 10.77
C LEU A 139 -17.04 4.31 10.42
N ILE A 140 -17.54 4.25 9.19
CA ILE A 140 -18.59 5.13 8.67
C ILE A 140 -19.70 4.32 8.03
N GLU A 141 -20.89 4.89 7.98
CA GLU A 141 -22.04 4.28 7.31
C GLU A 141 -22.04 4.66 5.82
N TYR A 142 -21.81 3.68 4.93
CA TYR A 142 -21.73 3.89 3.48
C TYR A 142 -21.99 2.57 2.71
N PRO A 143 -22.72 2.57 1.58
CA PRO A 143 -23.35 3.73 0.92
C PRO A 143 -24.77 4.03 1.42
N ARG A 144 -25.31 3.22 2.35
CA ARG A 144 -26.65 3.42 2.93
C ARG A 144 -26.69 2.96 4.39
N ARG A 145 -27.78 3.31 5.09
CA ARG A 145 -28.00 2.90 6.49
C ARG A 145 -27.95 1.39 6.69
N GLY A 146 -27.32 0.96 7.77
CA GLY A 146 -27.02 -0.42 8.16
C GLY A 146 -25.76 -1.01 7.52
N ILE A 147 -25.09 -0.29 6.59
CA ILE A 147 -23.88 -0.77 5.92
C ILE A 147 -22.69 0.07 6.36
N TRP A 148 -21.65 -0.61 6.86
CA TRP A 148 -20.48 0.04 7.43
C TRP A 148 -19.25 -0.19 6.57
N ALA A 149 -18.42 0.85 6.46
CA ALA A 149 -17.17 0.83 5.74
C ALA A 149 -16.03 1.42 6.58
N ILE A 150 -14.82 0.92 6.37
CA ILE A 150 -13.61 1.49 6.96
C ILE A 150 -13.16 2.67 6.10
N GLY A 151 -13.04 3.84 6.72
CA GLY A 151 -12.48 5.04 6.12
C GLY A 151 -11.29 5.55 6.93
N PHE A 152 -10.61 6.55 6.39
CA PHE A 152 -9.47 7.20 7.03
C PHE A 152 -9.67 8.70 7.11
N ILE A 153 -9.59 9.28 8.31
CA ILE A 153 -9.65 10.73 8.47
C ILE A 153 -8.38 11.34 7.87
N THR A 154 -8.55 12.23 6.90
CA THR A 154 -7.44 12.98 6.29
C THR A 154 -7.33 14.41 6.84
N GLY A 155 -8.40 14.92 7.45
CA GLY A 155 -8.41 16.23 8.12
C GLY A 155 -9.83 16.70 8.48
N THR A 156 -9.93 17.92 9.01
CA THR A 156 -11.22 18.61 9.21
C THR A 156 -11.59 19.37 7.94
N THR A 157 -12.87 19.34 7.56
CA THR A 157 -13.37 20.09 6.40
C THR A 157 -13.23 21.59 6.62
N LYS A 158 -12.82 22.33 5.59
CA LYS A 158 -12.68 23.79 5.61
C LYS A 158 -13.14 24.39 4.27
N GLY A 159 -13.39 25.69 4.25
CA GLY A 159 -13.72 26.42 3.03
C GLY A 159 -15.17 26.20 2.59
N GLU A 160 -15.41 26.25 1.28
CA GLU A 160 -16.75 26.22 0.68
C GLU A 160 -17.60 25.04 1.15
N VAL A 161 -17.03 23.83 1.17
CA VAL A 161 -17.77 22.62 1.60
C VAL A 161 -18.28 22.78 3.04
N GLN A 162 -17.42 23.19 3.98
CA GLN A 162 -17.84 23.41 5.36
C GLN A 162 -18.84 24.57 5.52
N ASN A 163 -18.73 25.60 4.68
CA ASN A 163 -19.65 26.74 4.71
C ASN A 163 -21.06 26.38 4.19
N LEU A 164 -21.17 25.31 3.41
CA LEU A 164 -22.43 24.79 2.88
C LEU A 164 -23.04 23.68 3.76
N THR A 165 -22.26 23.06 4.65
CA THR A 165 -22.74 22.07 5.61
C THR A 165 -23.07 22.72 6.95
N LEU A 166 -24.22 22.36 7.54
CA LEU A 166 -24.64 22.87 8.85
C LEU A 166 -23.77 22.31 9.98
N GLU A 167 -23.45 21.02 9.91
CA GLU A 167 -22.67 20.30 10.91
C GLU A 167 -21.16 20.45 10.68
N GLU A 168 -20.35 20.27 11.73
CA GLU A 168 -18.90 20.16 11.56
C GLU A 168 -18.58 18.83 10.85
N THR A 169 -18.02 18.92 9.65
CA THR A 169 -17.67 17.74 8.86
C THR A 169 -16.17 17.45 8.90
N VAL A 170 -15.81 16.19 8.69
CA VAL A 170 -14.43 15.72 8.53
C VAL A 170 -14.23 15.10 7.15
N ASN A 171 -13.01 15.24 6.64
CA ASN A 171 -12.59 14.66 5.38
C ASN A 171 -12.23 13.18 5.61
N ILE A 172 -12.93 12.28 4.93
CA ILE A 172 -12.71 10.85 5.03
C ILE A 172 -12.35 10.29 3.66
N PHE A 173 -11.20 9.63 3.57
CA PHE A 173 -10.86 8.81 2.42
C PHE A 173 -11.45 7.42 2.60
N LEU A 174 -12.36 7.04 1.72
CA LEU A 174 -12.94 5.70 1.65
C LEU A 174 -12.24 4.90 0.55
N PRO A 175 -11.31 3.99 0.87
CA PRO A 175 -10.59 3.21 -0.13
C PRO A 175 -11.49 2.17 -0.82
N THR A 176 -11.11 1.76 -2.02
CA THR A 176 -11.66 0.56 -2.67
C THR A 176 -10.87 -0.68 -2.26
N THR A 177 -11.52 -1.84 -2.19
CA THR A 177 -10.86 -3.12 -1.95
C THR A 177 -10.67 -3.87 -3.29
N PRO A 178 -9.55 -4.59 -3.50
CA PRO A 178 -8.37 -4.70 -2.64
C PRO A 178 -7.35 -3.56 -2.85
N ASN A 179 -7.56 -2.66 -3.81
CA ASN A 179 -6.61 -1.62 -4.18
C ASN A 179 -6.88 -0.29 -3.42
N PRO A 180 -6.11 0.06 -2.37
CA PRO A 180 -6.36 1.23 -1.53
C PRO A 180 -5.86 2.54 -2.19
N THR A 181 -5.30 2.47 -3.41
CA THR A 181 -4.83 3.64 -4.15
C THR A 181 -5.97 4.40 -4.84
N SER A 182 -7.14 3.78 -4.97
CA SER A 182 -8.39 4.40 -5.42
C SER A 182 -9.42 4.45 -4.29
N GLY A 183 -10.34 5.41 -4.37
CA GLY A 183 -11.34 5.61 -3.34
C GLY A 183 -12.18 6.87 -3.56
N PHE A 184 -13.01 7.18 -2.58
CA PHE A 184 -13.83 8.38 -2.53
C PHE A 184 -13.31 9.33 -1.46
N LEU A 185 -13.41 10.63 -1.72
CA LEU A 185 -13.35 11.66 -0.68
C LEU A 185 -14.78 11.93 -0.21
N LEU A 186 -15.03 11.68 1.07
CA LEU A 186 -16.31 11.92 1.71
C LEU A 186 -16.17 13.05 2.73
N PHE A 187 -17.20 13.87 2.87
CA PHE A 187 -17.35 14.86 3.93
C PHE A 187 -18.47 14.40 4.82
N VAL A 188 -18.12 13.91 6.01
CA VAL A 188 -19.06 13.25 6.92
C VAL A 188 -19.16 14.06 8.21
N PRO A 189 -20.36 14.29 8.78
CA PRO A 189 -20.49 14.94 10.08
C PRO A 189 -19.67 14.22 11.14
N ARG A 190 -18.90 14.96 11.94
CA ARG A 190 -17.97 14.39 12.93
C ARG A 190 -18.68 13.45 13.93
N GLU A 191 -19.94 13.74 14.24
CA GLU A 191 -20.78 12.93 15.13
C GLU A 191 -21.19 11.56 14.58
N GLU A 192 -21.16 11.39 13.24
CA GLU A 192 -21.49 10.12 12.58
C GLU A 192 -20.28 9.19 12.43
N VAL A 193 -19.10 9.66 12.81
CA VAL A 193 -17.84 8.93 12.62
C VAL A 193 -17.48 8.17 13.88
N VAL A 194 -17.27 6.86 13.74
CA VAL A 194 -16.89 6.01 14.87
C VAL A 194 -15.40 5.69 14.81
N PRO A 195 -14.58 6.21 15.74
CA PRO A 195 -13.14 5.96 15.75
C PRO A 195 -12.85 4.49 16.04
N LEU A 196 -11.85 3.93 15.35
CA LEU A 196 -11.37 2.57 15.58
C LEU A 196 -10.06 2.60 16.38
N ASP A 197 -9.94 1.71 17.36
CA ASP A 197 -8.73 1.58 18.20
C ASP A 197 -7.56 0.85 17.49
N MET A 198 -7.76 0.36 16.27
CA MET A 198 -6.71 -0.28 15.46
C MET A 198 -5.79 0.76 14.80
N SER A 199 -4.56 0.38 14.48
CA SER A 199 -3.68 1.30 13.75
C SER A 199 -4.13 1.50 12.30
N VAL A 200 -3.72 2.60 11.68
CA VAL A 200 -4.00 2.88 10.26
C VAL A 200 -3.45 1.75 9.38
N GLU A 201 -2.25 1.25 9.67
CA GLU A 201 -1.64 0.14 8.93
C GLU A 201 -2.45 -1.16 9.05
N GLU A 202 -3.04 -1.42 10.22
CA GLU A 202 -3.89 -2.57 10.47
C GLU A 202 -5.21 -2.48 9.68
N ALA A 203 -5.84 -1.31 9.71
CA ALA A 203 -7.02 -1.03 8.91
C ALA A 203 -6.74 -1.17 7.40
N VAL A 204 -5.61 -0.64 6.91
CA VAL A 204 -5.19 -0.79 5.51
C VAL A 204 -5.00 -2.27 5.15
N LYS A 205 -4.36 -3.07 6.00
CA LYS A 205 -4.22 -4.52 5.76
C LYS A 205 -5.58 -5.21 5.68
N MET A 206 -6.51 -4.86 6.56
CA MET A 206 -7.86 -5.40 6.56
C MET A 206 -8.58 -5.05 5.23
N VAL A 207 -8.52 -3.80 4.80
CA VAL A 207 -9.09 -3.31 3.53
C VAL A 207 -8.46 -4.04 2.33
N ILE A 208 -7.13 -4.11 2.23
CA ILE A 208 -6.44 -4.79 1.12
C ILE A 208 -6.81 -6.27 1.05
N SER A 209 -6.93 -6.93 2.21
CA SER A 209 -7.31 -8.34 2.30
C SER A 209 -8.80 -8.60 2.03
N GLY A 210 -9.62 -7.56 1.84
CA GLY A 210 -11.08 -7.71 1.73
C GLY A 210 -11.74 -8.22 3.01
N GLY A 211 -11.12 -8.00 4.17
CA GLY A 211 -11.60 -8.46 5.47
C GLY A 211 -11.17 -9.88 5.87
N ILE A 212 -10.31 -10.55 5.09
CA ILE A 212 -9.76 -11.87 5.45
C ILE A 212 -8.77 -11.77 6.62
N VAL A 213 -8.00 -10.68 6.68
CA VAL A 213 -7.05 -10.40 7.76
C VAL A 213 -7.74 -9.49 8.78
N THR A 214 -8.02 -10.03 9.97
CA THR A 214 -8.62 -9.27 11.08
C THR A 214 -7.53 -8.84 12.06
N PRO A 215 -7.34 -7.52 12.30
CA PRO A 215 -6.43 -7.03 13.32
C PRO A 215 -6.83 -7.51 14.72
N PRO A 216 -5.88 -7.73 15.64
CA PRO A 216 -6.20 -8.07 17.02
C PRO A 216 -6.89 -6.89 17.72
N ASP A 217 -8.04 -7.14 18.35
CA ASP A 217 -8.74 -6.13 19.15
C ASP A 217 -8.04 -5.96 20.50
N ARG A 218 -7.45 -4.78 20.72
CA ARG A 218 -6.69 -4.44 21.93
C ARG A 218 -7.52 -3.72 23.00
N ARG A 219 -8.82 -3.55 22.78
CA ARG A 219 -9.74 -2.93 23.75
C ARG A 219 -9.94 -3.84 24.96
N SER A 220 -10.35 -3.28 26.10
CA SER A 220 -10.73 -4.08 27.27
C SER A 220 -11.93 -4.97 26.96
N THR A 221 -12.04 -6.13 27.63
CA THR A 221 -13.16 -7.06 27.48
C THR A 221 -14.51 -6.38 27.67
N GLU A 222 -14.60 -5.43 28.61
CA GLU A 222 -15.80 -4.63 28.84
C GLU A 222 -16.22 -3.80 27.61
N LYS A 223 -15.25 -3.16 26.95
CA LYS A 223 -15.50 -2.39 25.71
C LYS A 223 -15.85 -3.30 24.54
N GLN A 224 -15.21 -4.47 24.43
CA GLN A 224 -15.49 -5.44 23.36
C GLN A 224 -16.94 -5.97 23.43
N GLN A 225 -17.51 -6.07 24.62
CA GLN A 225 -18.88 -6.54 24.83
C GLN A 225 -19.96 -5.46 24.64
N GLN A 226 -19.56 -4.20 24.43
CA GLN A 226 -20.50 -3.08 24.26
C GLN A 226 -20.58 -2.67 22.78
N PRO A 227 -21.63 -3.09 22.04
CA PRO A 227 -21.84 -2.62 20.68
C PRO A 227 -22.22 -1.14 20.70
N ILE A 228 -21.51 -0.33 19.90
CA ILE A 228 -21.71 1.13 19.79
C ILE A 228 -22.54 1.47 18.55
N VAL A 229 -22.54 0.59 17.54
CA VAL A 229 -23.20 0.78 16.25
C VAL A 229 -24.17 -0.36 15.94
N SER A 230 -25.20 -0.07 15.12
CA SER A 230 -26.18 -1.04 14.64
C SER A 230 -26.02 -1.29 13.15
N SER A 231 -26.10 -2.55 12.71
CA SER A 231 -26.24 -2.92 11.30
C SER A 231 -27.70 -3.19 10.88
N GLY A 232 -28.64 -3.17 11.83
CA GLY A 232 -30.08 -3.26 11.56
C GLY A 232 -30.65 -1.92 11.10
N THR A 233 -31.52 -1.94 10.09
CA THR A 233 -32.22 -0.77 9.54
C THR A 233 -33.49 -0.51 10.36
N TYR A 234 -33.60 0.67 10.98
CA TYR A 234 -34.79 1.07 11.75
C TYR A 234 -35.56 2.14 10.99
N GLU A 235 -36.24 1.75 9.90
CA GLU A 235 -36.95 2.68 8.99
C GLU A 235 -37.92 3.64 9.73
N GLU A 236 -38.53 3.20 10.84
CA GLU A 236 -39.44 4.05 11.63
C GLU A 236 -38.73 5.11 12.48
N MET A 237 -37.51 4.86 12.97
CA MET A 237 -36.74 5.86 13.71
C MET A 237 -36.16 6.92 12.78
N ASP A 238 -35.89 6.55 11.54
CA ASP A 238 -35.31 7.41 10.52
C ASP A 238 -36.26 8.54 10.09
N ILE A 239 -37.56 8.24 10.00
CA ILE A 239 -38.63 9.21 9.69
C ILE A 239 -38.80 10.23 10.83
N LEU A 240 -38.74 9.77 12.08
CA LEU A 240 -38.83 10.65 13.25
C LEU A 240 -37.58 11.54 13.38
N ARG A 241 -36.41 11.02 13.00
CA ARG A 241 -35.12 11.73 13.03
C ARG A 241 -35.03 12.88 12.04
N GLU A 242 -35.46 12.67 10.80
CA GLU A 242 -35.50 13.72 9.76
C GLU A 242 -36.48 14.84 10.12
N LYS A 243 -37.59 14.47 10.79
CA LYS A 243 -38.57 15.41 11.30
C LYS A 243 -38.02 16.28 12.43
N ASP A 244 -37.18 15.72 13.31
CA ASP A 244 -36.77 16.36 14.56
C ASP A 244 -35.32 16.92 14.55
N LYS A 245 -34.54 16.73 13.47
CA LYS A 245 -33.12 17.16 13.35
C LYS A 245 -32.26 16.76 14.57
N ALA A 246 -32.51 15.58 15.13
CA ALA A 246 -31.79 15.11 16.31
C ALA A 246 -30.39 14.60 15.94
N PRO A 247 -29.35 14.88 16.76
CA PRO A 247 -27.98 14.43 16.50
C PRO A 247 -27.88 12.91 16.51
N ILE A 248 -26.98 12.42 15.67
CA ILE A 248 -26.90 11.01 15.30
C ILE A 248 -26.15 10.25 16.40
N LEU A 249 -26.74 9.12 16.82
CA LEU A 249 -26.37 8.23 17.93
C LEU A 249 -27.06 8.54 19.28
N VAL A 250 -28.29 8.03 19.43
CA VAL A 250 -28.85 7.78 20.77
C VAL A 250 -28.41 6.40 21.23
N SER A 251 -27.54 6.37 22.24
CA SER A 251 -27.36 5.20 23.11
C SER A 251 -28.71 4.78 23.68
N LYS A 252 -29.07 3.50 23.47
CA LYS A 252 -30.32 2.88 23.92
C LYS A 252 -30.61 3.21 25.38
N ARG A 253 -31.57 4.11 25.67
CA ARG A 253 -32.15 4.20 27.02
C ARG A 253 -32.88 2.88 27.30
N LYS A 254 -32.47 2.18 28.36
CA LYS A 254 -33.26 1.12 28.97
C LYS A 254 -34.57 1.74 29.47
N ILE A 255 -35.69 1.33 28.87
CA ILE A 255 -37.00 1.32 29.51
C ILE A 255 -37.18 -0.09 30.07
#